data_AF-A0A0Q9AI76-F1
#
_entry.id   AF-A0A0Q9AI76-F1
#
_cell.length_a   1.000
_cell.length_b   1.000
_cell.length_c   1.000
_cell.angle_alpha   90.00
_cell.angle_beta   90.00
_cell.angle_gamma   90.00
#
_symmetry.space_group_name_H-M   'P 1'
#
loop_
_entity.id
_entity.type
_entity.pdbx_description
1 polymer ?
#
loop_
_entity_poly.entity_id
_entity_poly.type
_entity_poly.pdbx_seq_one_letter_code
_entity_poly.pdbx_strand_id
1 'polypeptide(L)' 'MHPHQALAEYRRKTGIPARLVVVAMTATGNSIADPADPGQLDVSGFDGSVPQLLADFGRGL' A
#
# COMPACT_ATOMS: atom_id res chain seq x y z
N MET A 1 15.40 0.32 7.04
CA MET A 1 14.74 0.17 5.73
C MET A 1 13.26 0.38 5.95
N HIS A 2 12.66 1.40 5.35
CA HIS A 2 11.20 1.59 5.35
C HIS A 2 10.56 0.80 4.19
N PRO A 3 9.34 0.22 4.34
CA PRO A 3 8.67 -0.57 3.30
C PRO A 3 8.53 0.12 1.94
N HIS A 4 8.32 1.44 1.90
CA HIS A 4 8.31 2.20 0.64
C HIS A 4 9.66 2.12 -0.11
N GLN A 5 10.79 2.08 0.62
CA GLN A 5 12.12 1.95 0.03
C GLN A 5 12.33 0.55 -0.55
N ALA A 6 11.82 -0.48 0.14
CA ALA A 6 11.86 -1.86 -0.34
C ALA A 6 11.03 -2.04 -1.61
N LEU A 7 9.85 -1.42 -1.68
CA LEU A 7 9.00 -1.44 -2.88
C LEU A 7 9.68 -0.74 -4.07
N ALA A 8 10.30 0.42 -3.85
CA ALA A 8 11.03 1.14 -4.89
C ALA A 8 12.20 0.29 -5.44
N GLU A 9 12.96 -0.38 -4.56
CA GLU A 9 14.04 -1.26 -4.97
C GLU A 9 13.52 -2.50 -5.74
N TYR A 10 12.41 -3.08 -5.30
CA TYR A 10 11.77 -4.21 -5.96
C TYR A 10 11.30 -3.85 -7.38
N ARG A 11 10.61 -2.70 -7.55
CA ARG A 11 10.21 -2.18 -8.87
C ARG A 11 11.41 -2.01 -9.79
N ARG A 12 12.51 -1.42 -9.28
CA ARG A 12 13.75 -1.20 -10.04
C ARG A 12 14.42 -2.51 -10.47
N LYS A 13 14.44 -3.52 -9.60
CA LYS A 13 15.09 -4.82 -9.88
C LYS A 13 14.29 -5.71 -10.82
N THR A 14 12.96 -5.64 -10.78
CA THR A 14 12.08 -6.57 -11.49
C THR A 14 11.43 -5.98 -12.75
N GLY A 15 11.36 -4.66 -12.85
CA GLY A 15 10.60 -3.98 -13.91
C GLY A 15 9.07 -4.10 -13.76
N ILE A 16 8.59 -4.69 -12.67
CA ILE A 16 7.16 -4.89 -12.41
C ILE A 16 6.61 -3.62 -11.73
N PRO A 17 5.47 -3.06 -12.18
CA PRO A 17 4.78 -1.96 -11.51
C PRO A 17 4.03 -2.46 -10.27
N ALA A 18 4.77 -2.99 -9.30
CA ALA A 18 4.22 -3.56 -8.07
C ALA A 18 3.54 -2.48 -7.21
N ARG A 19 2.43 -2.82 -6.57
CA ARG A 19 1.68 -1.94 -5.65
C ARG A 19 1.82 -2.45 -4.21
N LEU A 20 1.77 -1.55 -3.23
CA LEU A 20 1.83 -1.90 -1.80
C LEU A 20 0.59 -1.38 -1.10
N VAL A 21 -0.10 -2.27 -0.38
CA VAL A 21 -1.18 -1.86 0.54
C VAL A 21 -0.77 -2.22 1.95
N VAL A 22 -0.91 -1.26 2.86
CA VAL A 22 -0.68 -1.44 4.29
C VAL A 22 -2.03 -1.40 4.98
N VAL A 23 -2.36 -2.48 5.68
CA VAL A 23 -3.61 -2.59 6.46
C VAL A 23 -3.26 -2.45 7.93
N ALA A 24 -3.64 -1.33 8.55
CA ALA A 24 -3.39 -1.05 9.94
C ALA A 24 -4.35 -1.85 10.83
N MET A 25 -3.83 -2.87 11.51
CA MET A 25 -4.62 -3.74 12.41
C MET A 25 -4.84 -3.14 13.80
N THR A 26 -4.32 -1.95 14.07
CA THR A 26 -4.47 -1.19 15.33
C THR A 26 -4.65 0.28 15.01
N ALA A 27 -5.42 1.03 15.83
CA ALA A 27 -5.62 2.47 15.67
C ALA A 27 -4.41 3.28 16.16
N THR A 28 -3.22 2.95 15.67
CA THR A 28 -2.01 3.73 15.90
C THR A 28 -1.83 4.67 14.71
N GLY A 29 -1.66 5.97 14.95
CA GLY A 29 -1.56 7.01 13.91
C GLY A 29 -0.26 6.97 13.08
N ASN A 30 0.37 5.80 12.97
CA ASN A 30 1.64 5.61 12.29
C ASN A 30 1.36 5.08 10.88
N SER A 31 1.51 5.95 9.89
CA SER A 31 1.48 5.61 8.47
C SER A 31 2.86 5.14 7.99
N ILE A 32 2.90 4.09 7.19
CA ILE A 32 4.14 3.53 6.63
C ILE A 32 4.17 3.71 5.10
N ALA A 33 3.03 3.98 4.46
CA ALA A 33 2.95 4.35 3.06
C ALA A 33 3.50 5.77 2.82
N ASP A 34 4.08 5.96 1.64
CA ASP A 34 4.45 7.29 1.15
C ASP A 34 3.23 7.96 0.49
N PRO A 35 2.71 9.08 1.03
CA PRO A 35 1.54 9.76 0.46
C PRO A 35 1.78 10.34 -0.95
N ALA A 36 3.04 10.45 -1.39
CA ALA A 36 3.37 10.90 -2.75
C ALA A 36 3.43 9.75 -3.78
N ASP A 37 3.33 8.49 -3.37
CA ASP A 37 3.35 7.33 -4.27
C ASP A 37 1.93 6.83 -4.57
N PRO A 38 1.37 7.04 -5.78
CA PRO A 38 0.03 6.56 -6.14
C PRO A 38 -0.08 5.02 -6.20
N GLY A 39 1.04 4.31 -6.12
CA GLY A 39 1.10 2.86 -5.98
C GLY A 39 1.19 2.38 -4.53
N GLN A 40 0.91 3.25 -3.55
CA GLN A 40 0.80 2.89 -2.14
C GLN A 40 -0.56 3.32 -1.56
N LEU A 41 -1.14 2.45 -0.71
CA LEU A 41 -2.41 2.71 -0.04
C LEU A 41 -2.33 2.28 1.43
N ASP A 42 -2.72 3.16 2.35
CA ASP A 42 -2.92 2.85 3.77
C ASP A 42 -4.42 2.68 4.05
N VAL A 43 -4.80 1.61 4.75
CA VAL A 43 -6.21 1.32 5.11
C VAL A 43 -6.32 0.95 6.60
N SER A 44 -7.38 1.42 7.26
CA SER A 44 -7.73 0.98 8.62
C SER A 44 -8.38 -0.41 8.59
N GLY A 45 -7.79 -1.40 9.26
CA GLY A 45 -8.08 -2.82 9.08
C GLY A 45 -9.43 -3.34 9.59
N PHE A 46 -10.23 -2.51 10.25
CA PHE A 46 -11.59 -2.86 10.72
C PHE A 46 -12.72 -2.24 9.88
N ASP A 47 -12.39 -1.62 8.74
CA ASP A 47 -13.40 -1.11 7.82
C ASP A 47 -13.95 -2.25 6.93
N GLY A 48 -15.28 -2.40 6.87
CA GLY A 48 -15.92 -3.42 6.03
C GLY A 48 -15.70 -3.25 4.52
N SER A 49 -15.23 -2.07 4.10
CA SER A 49 -14.90 -1.74 2.70
C SER A 49 -13.48 -2.14 2.29
N VAL A 50 -12.60 -2.55 3.22
CA VAL A 50 -11.21 -2.95 2.91
C VAL A 50 -11.11 -3.95 1.75
N PRO A 51 -11.94 -5.02 1.67
CA PRO A 51 -11.84 -5.97 0.57
C PRO A 51 -12.10 -5.35 -0.80
N GLN A 52 -13.07 -4.42 -0.89
CA GLN A 52 -13.42 -3.74 -2.13
C GLN A 52 -12.31 -2.74 -2.54
N LEU A 53 -11.78 -1.98 -1.57
CA LEU A 53 -10.67 -1.05 -1.79
C LEU A 53 -9.42 -1.76 -2.32
N LEU A 54 -9.09 -2.93 -1.77
CA LEU A 54 -7.99 -3.76 -2.25
C LEU A 54 -8.19 -4.21 -3.70
N ALA A 55 -9.41 -4.62 -4.04
CA ALA A 55 -9.75 -5.09 -5.39
C ALA A 55 -9.65 -3.95 -6.42
N ASP A 56 -10.14 -2.76 -6.08
CA ASP A 56 -10.12 -1.60 -6.99
C ASP A 56 -8.70 -1.05 -7.16
N PHE A 57 -7.94 -0.97 -6.08
CA PHE A 57 -6.54 -0.54 -6.12
C PHE A 57 -5.64 -1.49 -6.93
N GLY A 58 -5.85 -2.79 -6.81
CA GLY A 58 -5.16 -3.80 -7.61
C GLY A 58 -5.44 -3.67 -9.11
N ARG A 59 -6.63 -3.20 -9.48
CA ARG A 59 -7.04 -2.94 -10.89
C ARG A 59 -6.56 -1.59 -11.42
N GLY A 60 -6.13 -0.68 -10.54
CA GLY A 60 -5.72 0.67 -10.91
C GLY A 60 -6.88 1.58 -11.29
N LEU A 61 -8.06 1.31 -10.72
CA LEU A 61 -9.26 2.14 -10.82
C LEU A 61 -9.18 3.35 -9.87
#